data_AF-A0A1H6V183-F1
#
_entry.id   AF-A0A1H6V183-F1
#
_cell.length_a   1.000
_cell.length_b   1.000
_cell.length_c   1.000
_cell.angle_alpha   90.00
_cell.angle_beta   90.00
_cell.angle_gamma   90.00
#
_symmetry.space_group_name_H-M   'P 1'
#
loop_
_entity.id
_entity.type
_entity.pdbx_description
1 polymer ?
#
loop_
_entity_poly.entity_id
_entity_poly.type
_entity_poly.pdbx_seq_one_letter_code
_entity_poly.pdbx_strand_id
1 'polypeptide(L)'
;MGRAAEALQGLMPCFMMSPMAVAQYLPAGQLEFDLVVMDEASQMRPEESIGSIARGRQLVVVGDPKQLPPTNFFARQGDDEESEDTALSLAQDAESILDAALPLFKLRRLRWHYRSRHESLIAFSNAAFYDGNLVVYPSPHRESAEFGVKFTRIDGGRFVEQRNPEEAAVMVRAIEHHLLHAPGESLGVVAMSLRQAEQIERLLDLRIKQDSDLQAAWERNQAQDEPLFVKNLENVQGDERDVIYISCTYGPVEAGGRLPQRFGPINGADGWRRLNVLFTRSKKRMQVFASFGAGDVLVSGTASRGLKALRDFLQYAESGRMPHLSESGRAPDSDFEVAVIDALARHGYECEAQVGVAGFFIDLAVRDPGQPGRYLMGIECDGAAYHSAKSARDRDRLRQGVLEQLGWCIRRIWSVDWFRNPRAQLEPILQELAGLHSAPAAGELAEGAGESLAIALAAEEVREHAAQLAATVGSGGLRERLLRLDGEIIRRALPDVPEERRLLRAELLEALLEIRPRDRTEYQEQIPGYLRAATAPEEARFLDDVLGLIGEHG
;
A
#
# COMPACT_ATOMS: atom_id res chain seq x y z
N MET A 1 23.49 0.22 -35.32
CA MET A 1 22.54 1.23 -35.83
C MET A 1 22.99 1.89 -37.13
N GLY A 2 24.22 2.40 -37.26
CA GLY A 2 24.63 3.30 -38.36
C GLY A 2 24.52 2.85 -39.83
N ARG A 3 24.29 1.57 -40.16
CA ARG A 3 24.06 1.12 -41.56
C ARG A 3 22.72 0.42 -41.79
N ALA A 4 21.92 0.21 -40.74
CA ALA A 4 20.70 -0.60 -40.79
C ALA A 4 19.52 0.08 -40.07
N ALA A 5 19.61 1.38 -39.78
CA ALA A 5 18.62 2.12 -39.02
C ALA A 5 17.22 2.03 -39.65
N GLU A 6 17.10 2.36 -40.94
CA GLU A 6 15.83 2.28 -41.68
C GLU A 6 15.27 0.85 -41.76
N ALA A 7 16.15 -0.15 -41.94
CA ALA A 7 15.72 -1.55 -41.98
C ALA A 7 15.20 -2.03 -40.61
N LEU A 8 15.83 -1.61 -39.52
CA LEU A 8 15.37 -1.90 -38.16
C LEU A 8 14.03 -1.22 -37.87
N GLN A 9 13.88 0.04 -38.29
CA GLN A 9 12.62 0.76 -38.13
C GLN A 9 11.48 0.16 -38.98
N GLY A 10 11.79 -0.31 -40.18
CA GLY A 10 10.82 -1.03 -41.02
C GLY A 10 10.40 -2.38 -40.43
N LEU A 11 11.30 -3.09 -39.76
CA LEU A 11 11.01 -4.38 -39.10
C LEU A 11 10.24 -4.20 -37.79
N MET A 12 10.66 -3.24 -36.96
CA MET A 12 10.07 -2.93 -35.66
C MET A 12 9.72 -1.45 -35.59
N PRO A 13 8.54 -1.02 -36.07
CA PRO A 13 8.20 0.40 -36.17
C PRO A 13 8.00 1.09 -34.83
N CYS A 14 7.79 0.33 -33.74
CA CYS A 14 7.62 0.85 -32.39
C CYS A 14 8.84 0.51 -31.54
N PHE A 15 9.50 1.54 -30.99
CA PHE A 15 10.67 1.42 -30.14
C PHE A 15 10.27 1.75 -28.71
N MET A 16 10.60 0.88 -27.76
CA MET A 16 10.42 1.11 -26.33
C MET A 16 11.81 1.19 -25.68
N MET A 17 12.20 2.38 -25.26
CA MET A 17 13.55 2.67 -24.78
C MET A 17 13.51 3.71 -23.68
N SER A 18 14.41 3.62 -22.69
CA SER A 18 14.63 4.71 -21.74
C SER A 18 15.33 5.90 -22.43
N PRO A 19 15.21 7.13 -21.91
CA PRO A 19 15.87 8.29 -22.50
C PRO A 19 17.40 8.13 -22.62
N MET A 20 18.03 7.48 -21.63
CA MET A 20 19.45 7.15 -21.67
C MET A 20 19.79 6.18 -22.81
N ALA A 21 18.96 5.16 -23.03
CA ALA A 21 19.14 4.23 -24.14
C ALA A 21 18.95 4.92 -25.50
N VAL A 22 18.01 5.87 -25.60
CA VAL A 22 17.84 6.69 -26.82
C VAL A 22 19.12 7.48 -27.10
N ALA A 23 19.67 8.17 -26.10
CA ALA A 23 20.89 8.95 -26.23
C ALA A 23 22.11 8.09 -26.60
N GLN A 24 22.21 6.87 -26.04
CA GLN A 24 23.34 5.97 -26.26
C GLN A 24 23.27 5.26 -27.63
N TYR A 25 22.08 4.83 -28.06
CA TYR A 25 21.95 3.90 -29.18
C TYR A 25 21.40 4.50 -30.45
N LEU A 26 20.67 5.63 -30.39
CA LEU A 26 20.07 6.25 -31.58
C LEU A 26 20.86 7.49 -31.98
N PRO A 27 21.69 7.43 -33.05
CA PRO A 27 22.46 8.60 -33.48
C PRO A 27 21.55 9.74 -33.96
N ALA A 28 21.92 10.99 -33.68
CA ALA A 28 21.19 12.17 -34.13
C ALA A 28 21.02 12.18 -35.67
N GLY A 29 19.82 12.50 -36.14
CA GLY A 29 19.50 12.64 -37.58
C GLY A 29 19.43 11.35 -38.40
N GLN A 30 19.61 10.16 -37.80
CA GLN A 30 19.51 8.88 -38.54
C GLN A 30 18.14 8.23 -38.48
N LEU A 31 17.36 8.53 -37.44
CA LEU A 31 16.01 8.00 -37.23
C LEU A 31 15.10 9.14 -36.80
N GLU A 32 13.95 9.21 -37.46
CA GLU A 32 12.83 10.07 -37.11
C GLU A 32 11.60 9.22 -36.82
N PHE A 33 10.78 9.66 -35.88
CA PHE A 33 9.53 9.03 -35.50
C PHE A 33 8.38 10.01 -35.76
N ASP A 34 7.26 9.50 -36.26
CA ASP A 34 6.03 10.26 -36.41
C ASP A 34 5.45 10.65 -35.04
N LEU A 35 5.62 9.79 -34.03
CA LEU A 35 5.11 9.98 -32.68
C LEU A 35 6.14 9.55 -31.62
N VAL A 36 6.31 10.39 -30.60
CA VAL A 36 7.00 10.07 -29.35
C VAL A 36 5.99 10.07 -28.21
N VAL A 37 5.91 8.96 -27.49
CA VAL A 37 5.09 8.83 -26.28
C VAL A 37 6.03 8.80 -25.08
N MET A 38 5.89 9.78 -24.19
CA MET A 38 6.54 9.79 -22.88
C MET A 38 5.55 9.22 -21.87
N ASP A 39 5.84 8.03 -21.35
CA ASP A 39 5.10 7.44 -20.24
C ASP A 39 5.82 7.72 -18.91
N GLU A 40 5.07 7.71 -17.80
CA GLU A 40 5.56 8.11 -16.47
C GLU A 40 6.30 9.46 -16.48
N ALA A 41 5.81 10.41 -17.28
CA ALA A 41 6.45 11.69 -17.53
C ALA A 41 6.64 12.57 -16.28
N SER A 42 5.90 12.33 -15.21
CA SER A 42 6.09 12.97 -13.89
C SER A 42 7.42 12.59 -13.23
N GLN A 43 8.11 11.58 -13.76
CA GLN A 43 9.33 10.99 -13.19
C GLN A 43 10.56 11.20 -14.06
N MET A 44 10.43 12.02 -15.10
CA MET A 44 11.49 12.29 -16.05
C MET A 44 11.77 13.77 -16.07
N ARG A 45 13.05 14.16 -16.01
CA ARG A 45 13.41 15.57 -16.07
C ARG A 45 13.36 16.08 -17.52
N PRO A 46 13.08 17.38 -17.73
CA PRO A 46 13.08 17.97 -19.07
C PRO A 46 14.36 17.69 -19.86
N GLU A 47 15.53 17.83 -19.24
CA GLU A 47 16.85 17.62 -19.87
C GLU A 47 17.10 16.18 -20.31
N GLU A 48 16.54 15.19 -19.62
CA GLU A 48 16.64 13.78 -19.99
C GLU A 48 15.74 13.45 -21.19
N SER A 49 14.58 14.10 -21.25
CA SER A 49 13.55 13.83 -22.25
C SER A 49 13.86 14.45 -23.64
N ILE A 50 14.60 15.56 -23.68
CA ILE A 50 14.71 16.40 -24.88
C ILE A 50 15.31 15.68 -26.09
N GLY A 51 16.30 14.80 -25.86
CA GLY A 51 16.95 14.03 -26.91
C GLY A 51 16.01 13.01 -27.58
N SER A 52 14.99 12.55 -26.85
CA SER A 52 13.95 11.68 -27.36
C SER A 52 12.87 12.49 -28.07
N ILE A 53 12.45 13.63 -27.51
CA ILE A 53 11.46 14.55 -28.11
C ILE A 53 11.94 15.06 -29.48
N ALA A 54 13.21 15.44 -29.60
CA ALA A 54 13.78 15.99 -30.83
C ALA A 54 13.73 15.04 -32.05
N ARG A 55 13.43 13.76 -31.83
CA ARG A 55 13.31 12.74 -32.88
C ARG A 55 11.88 12.49 -33.31
N GLY A 56 10.90 13.10 -32.64
CA GLY A 56 9.47 12.95 -32.90
C GLY A 56 8.89 14.15 -33.65
N ARG A 57 7.91 13.90 -34.52
CA ARG A 57 7.07 14.96 -35.11
C ARG A 57 5.89 15.34 -34.21
N GLN A 58 5.39 14.39 -33.44
CA GLN A 58 4.33 14.57 -32.47
C GLN A 58 4.78 14.07 -31.10
N LEU A 59 4.29 14.72 -30.05
CA LEU A 59 4.59 14.36 -28.66
C LEU A 59 3.30 14.08 -27.90
N VAL A 60 3.24 12.95 -27.23
CA VAL A 60 2.21 12.62 -26.24
C VAL A 60 2.91 12.41 -24.91
N VAL A 61 2.52 13.20 -23.91
CA VAL A 61 3.08 13.13 -22.55
C VAL A 61 2.01 12.54 -21.63
N VAL A 62 2.34 11.43 -20.99
CA VAL A 62 1.47 10.66 -20.09
C VAL A 62 2.15 10.55 -18.74
N GLY A 63 1.42 10.89 -17.68
CA GLY A 63 1.92 10.82 -16.31
C GLY A 63 0.87 11.37 -15.33
N ASP A 64 1.20 11.32 -14.04
CA ASP A 64 0.33 11.81 -12.98
C ASP A 64 1.05 12.87 -12.13
N PRO A 65 0.63 14.15 -12.17
CA PRO A 65 1.27 15.22 -11.40
C PRO A 65 1.05 15.08 -9.87
N LYS A 66 0.21 14.12 -9.45
CA LYS A 66 -0.05 13.78 -8.04
C LYS A 66 0.84 12.64 -7.53
N GLN A 67 1.72 12.10 -8.35
CA GLN A 67 2.79 11.18 -7.92
C GLN A 67 4.06 11.96 -7.56
N LEU A 68 5.10 11.24 -7.14
CA LEU A 68 6.41 11.84 -6.85
C LEU A 68 6.97 12.55 -8.09
N PRO A 69 7.83 13.57 -7.92
CA PRO A 69 8.74 14.04 -8.96
C PRO A 69 10.03 13.19 -8.99
N PRO A 70 10.88 13.31 -10.03
CA PRO A 70 12.21 12.69 -10.04
C PRO A 70 13.10 13.19 -8.89
N THR A 71 13.97 12.32 -8.38
CA THR A 71 14.81 12.61 -7.22
C THR A 71 15.88 13.68 -7.53
N ASN A 72 15.89 14.78 -6.77
CA ASN A 72 16.88 15.86 -6.89
C ASN A 72 18.16 15.59 -6.07
N PHE A 73 18.97 14.61 -6.47
CA PHE A 73 20.20 14.26 -5.73
C PHE A 73 21.38 15.23 -5.94
N PHE A 74 21.40 16.00 -7.04
CA PHE A 74 22.55 16.82 -7.44
C PHE A 74 22.26 18.32 -7.66
N ALA A 75 21.02 18.80 -7.48
CA ALA A 75 20.62 20.15 -7.88
C ALA A 75 20.94 21.27 -6.86
N ARG A 76 21.74 21.02 -5.81
CA ARG A 76 22.05 22.00 -4.76
C ARG A 76 23.39 22.73 -4.94
N GLN A 77 23.90 22.83 -6.17
CA GLN A 77 25.13 23.59 -6.41
C GLN A 77 25.04 24.39 -7.72
N GLY A 78 24.64 25.67 -7.58
CA GLY A 78 24.62 26.68 -8.65
C GLY A 78 23.20 27.01 -9.12
N ASP A 79 22.63 28.15 -8.72
CA ASP A 79 22.88 29.45 -9.36
C ASP A 79 22.06 30.54 -8.68
N ASP A 80 22.69 31.71 -8.56
CA ASP A 80 22.19 32.97 -7.99
C ASP A 80 22.28 34.05 -9.10
N GLU A 81 21.90 33.70 -10.34
CA GLU A 81 21.87 34.62 -11.47
C GLU A 81 20.45 34.68 -12.07
N GLU A 82 19.72 35.73 -11.71
CA GLU A 82 18.43 36.11 -12.29
C GLU A 82 18.59 36.40 -13.79
N SER A 83 18.08 35.51 -14.64
CA SER A 83 17.96 35.73 -16.09
C SER A 83 16.51 36.03 -16.45
N GLU A 84 16.25 37.20 -17.05
CA GLU A 84 14.91 37.77 -17.34
C GLU A 84 14.14 37.08 -18.50
N ASP A 85 14.50 35.87 -18.91
CA ASP A 85 13.80 35.17 -20.02
C ASP A 85 12.75 34.18 -19.47
N THR A 86 11.48 34.58 -19.54
CA THR A 86 10.34 33.89 -18.89
C THR A 86 10.14 32.46 -19.38
N ALA A 87 10.55 32.14 -20.61
CA ALA A 87 10.47 30.78 -21.16
C ALA A 87 11.60 29.86 -20.67
N LEU A 88 12.78 30.41 -20.38
CA LEU A 88 13.91 29.67 -19.79
C LEU A 88 13.67 29.40 -18.30
N SER A 89 13.13 30.37 -17.56
CA SER A 89 12.77 30.20 -16.14
C SER A 89 11.75 29.07 -15.95
N LEU A 90 10.71 28.96 -16.81
CA LEU A 90 9.70 27.90 -16.70
C LEU A 90 10.28 26.47 -16.87
N ALA A 91 11.33 26.29 -17.66
CA ALA A 91 11.99 24.99 -17.84
C ALA A 91 12.99 24.67 -16.70
N GLN A 92 13.60 25.71 -16.12
CA GLN A 92 14.50 25.57 -14.97
C GLN A 92 13.74 25.30 -13.65
N ASP A 93 12.51 25.81 -13.54
CA ASP A 93 11.63 25.62 -12.37
C ASP A 93 10.74 24.37 -12.45
N ALA A 94 10.68 23.68 -13.61
CA ALA A 94 9.84 22.50 -13.79
C ALA A 94 10.48 21.23 -13.20
N GLU A 95 9.80 20.61 -12.25
CA GLU A 95 10.26 19.37 -11.59
C GLU A 95 10.32 18.17 -12.56
N SER A 96 9.47 18.17 -13.60
CA SER A 96 9.36 17.08 -14.57
C SER A 96 8.96 17.57 -15.97
N ILE A 97 9.18 16.72 -16.99
CA ILE A 97 8.70 17.00 -18.35
C ILE A 97 7.17 17.08 -18.42
N LEU A 98 6.46 16.37 -17.53
CA LEU A 98 5.01 16.52 -17.40
C LEU A 98 4.65 17.94 -16.97
N ASP A 99 5.29 18.46 -15.92
CA ASP A 99 5.01 19.80 -15.41
C ASP A 99 5.33 20.89 -16.45
N ALA A 100 6.43 20.73 -17.19
CA ALA A 100 6.79 21.61 -18.30
C ALA A 100 5.78 21.54 -19.47
N ALA A 101 5.20 20.37 -19.73
CA ALA A 101 4.25 20.16 -20.82
C ALA A 101 2.82 20.64 -20.48
N LEU A 102 2.40 20.57 -19.21
CA LEU A 102 1.05 20.94 -18.77
C LEU A 102 0.55 22.31 -19.26
N PRO A 103 1.32 23.41 -19.19
CA PRO A 103 0.87 24.73 -19.67
C PRO A 103 0.87 24.86 -21.21
N LEU A 104 1.61 23.99 -21.92
CA LEU A 104 1.82 24.10 -23.37
C LEU A 104 0.82 23.30 -24.19
N PHE A 105 0.34 22.17 -23.64
CA PHE A 105 -0.47 21.21 -24.38
C PHE A 105 -1.91 21.11 -23.88
N LYS A 106 -2.79 20.57 -24.72
CA LYS A 106 -4.19 20.29 -24.34
C LYS A 106 -4.26 19.10 -23.39
N LEU A 107 -4.56 19.38 -22.13
CA LEU A 107 -4.73 18.34 -21.10
C LEU A 107 -5.97 17.46 -21.36
N ARG A 108 -5.79 16.14 -21.23
CA ARG A 108 -6.86 15.13 -21.17
C ARG A 108 -6.69 14.30 -19.91
N ARG A 109 -7.64 14.43 -18.98
CA ARG A 109 -7.65 13.65 -17.74
C ARG A 109 -8.33 12.30 -17.94
N LEU A 110 -7.61 11.22 -17.63
CA LEU A 110 -8.19 9.89 -17.50
C LEU A 110 -8.89 9.82 -16.14
N ARG A 111 -10.18 9.47 -16.14
CA ARG A 111 -11.01 9.53 -14.91
C ARG A 111 -11.27 8.15 -14.30
N TRP A 112 -11.16 7.09 -15.07
CA TRP A 112 -11.55 5.77 -14.59
C TRP A 112 -10.42 5.09 -13.83
N HIS A 113 -10.73 4.57 -12.66
CA HIS A 113 -9.83 3.78 -11.83
C HIS A 113 -10.27 2.30 -11.84
N TYR A 114 -9.36 1.43 -12.25
CA TYR A 114 -9.63 0.00 -12.44
C TYR A 114 -8.72 -0.92 -11.61
N ARG A 115 -7.73 -0.36 -10.89
CA ARG A 115 -6.74 -1.15 -10.14
C ARG A 115 -7.32 -1.78 -8.88
N SER A 116 -8.11 -1.02 -8.14
CA SER A 116 -8.57 -1.42 -6.81
C SER A 116 -9.78 -2.34 -6.93
N ARG A 117 -9.68 -3.52 -6.29
CA ARG A 117 -10.78 -4.48 -6.17
C ARG A 117 -11.86 -4.07 -5.18
N HIS A 118 -11.54 -3.08 -4.35
CA HIS A 118 -12.47 -2.51 -3.39
C HIS A 118 -12.32 -0.99 -3.38
N GLU A 119 -13.45 -0.29 -3.43
CA GLU A 119 -13.51 1.16 -3.53
C GLU A 119 -12.78 1.87 -2.40
N SER A 120 -12.76 1.25 -1.21
CA SER A 120 -12.15 1.82 -0.01
C SER A 120 -10.64 2.09 -0.19
N LEU A 121 -9.96 1.36 -1.10
CA LEU A 121 -8.52 1.52 -1.33
C LEU A 121 -8.18 2.85 -2.01
N ILE A 122 -9.02 3.30 -2.94
CA ILE A 122 -8.81 4.55 -3.69
C ILE A 122 -9.63 5.71 -3.14
N ALA A 123 -10.67 5.42 -2.36
CA ALA A 123 -11.59 6.39 -1.77
C ALA A 123 -10.89 7.61 -1.17
N PHE A 124 -9.90 7.37 -0.29
CA PHE A 124 -9.13 8.43 0.33
C PHE A 124 -8.37 9.29 -0.68
N SER A 125 -7.55 8.66 -1.52
CA SER A 125 -6.76 9.38 -2.52
C SER A 125 -7.64 10.15 -3.49
N ASN A 126 -8.77 9.58 -3.93
CA ASN A 126 -9.71 10.24 -4.82
C ASN A 126 -10.22 11.56 -4.22
N ALA A 127 -10.65 11.52 -2.95
CA ALA A 127 -11.13 12.70 -2.24
C ALA A 127 -10.01 13.72 -1.95
N ALA A 128 -8.86 13.27 -1.45
CA ALA A 128 -7.79 14.14 -0.95
C ALA A 128 -6.89 14.73 -2.05
N PHE A 129 -6.71 14.02 -3.17
CA PHE A 129 -5.71 14.35 -4.18
C PHE A 129 -6.27 14.55 -5.59
N TYR A 130 -7.46 14.02 -5.87
CA TYR A 130 -8.08 14.03 -7.20
C TYR A 130 -9.43 14.76 -7.24
N ASP A 131 -9.79 15.49 -6.18
CA ASP A 131 -11.02 16.29 -6.07
C ASP A 131 -12.31 15.47 -6.26
N GLY A 132 -12.28 14.16 -5.97
CA GLY A 132 -13.42 13.25 -6.17
C GLY A 132 -13.79 13.00 -7.64
N ASN A 133 -12.93 13.37 -8.59
CA ASN A 133 -13.21 13.28 -10.02
C ASN A 133 -12.87 11.92 -10.66
N LEU A 134 -12.30 10.98 -9.90
CA LEU A 134 -12.11 9.62 -10.41
C LEU A 134 -13.41 8.82 -10.31
N VAL A 135 -13.69 8.04 -11.35
CA VAL A 135 -14.79 7.09 -11.43
C VAL A 135 -14.29 5.71 -11.00
N VAL A 136 -14.94 5.14 -9.99
CA VAL A 136 -14.52 3.89 -9.33
C VAL A 136 -15.65 2.88 -9.40
N TYR A 137 -15.33 1.64 -9.74
CA TYR A 137 -16.30 0.55 -9.73
C TYR A 137 -16.50 0.02 -8.30
N PRO A 138 -17.74 -0.20 -7.85
CA PRO A 138 -18.00 -0.76 -6.52
C PRO A 138 -17.61 -2.23 -6.46
N SER A 139 -17.18 -2.68 -5.28
CA SER A 139 -16.96 -4.08 -4.96
C SER A 139 -18.29 -4.81 -4.74
N PRO A 140 -18.38 -6.13 -5.04
CA PRO A 140 -19.51 -6.95 -4.59
C PRO A 140 -19.49 -7.21 -3.08
N HIS A 141 -18.45 -6.76 -2.37
CA HIS A 141 -18.33 -6.85 -0.93
C HIS A 141 -18.40 -5.45 -0.31
N ARG A 142 -19.48 -5.14 0.41
CA ARG A 142 -19.62 -3.91 1.20
C ARG A 142 -18.76 -3.96 2.45
N GLU A 143 -18.74 -5.11 3.10
CA GLU A 143 -17.88 -5.42 4.24
C GLU A 143 -17.12 -6.71 3.92
N SER A 144 -15.81 -6.72 4.14
CA SER A 144 -14.97 -7.89 3.88
C SER A 144 -13.77 -7.89 4.81
N ALA A 145 -13.36 -9.04 5.31
CA ALA A 145 -12.07 -9.20 6.00
C ALA A 145 -10.90 -9.26 4.99
N GLU A 146 -11.16 -9.68 3.76
CA GLU A 146 -10.17 -9.92 2.71
C GLU A 146 -9.89 -8.67 1.87
N PHE A 147 -10.87 -7.79 1.70
CA PHE A 147 -10.75 -6.61 0.84
C PHE A 147 -10.71 -5.29 1.62
N GLY A 148 -10.10 -4.29 0.97
CA GLY A 148 -10.15 -2.90 1.40
C GLY A 148 -9.07 -2.50 2.39
N VAL A 149 -9.32 -1.42 3.13
CA VAL A 149 -8.36 -0.87 4.09
C VAL A 149 -8.62 -1.51 5.46
N LYS A 150 -7.54 -1.95 6.11
CA LYS A 150 -7.51 -2.54 7.44
C LYS A 150 -6.51 -1.78 8.30
N PHE A 151 -6.79 -1.72 9.60
CA PHE A 151 -5.96 -0.99 10.55
C PHE A 151 -5.73 -1.84 11.79
N THR A 152 -4.46 -1.94 12.20
CA THR A 152 -4.04 -2.60 13.43
C THR A 152 -3.27 -1.60 14.29
N ARG A 153 -3.83 -1.32 15.47
CA ARG A 153 -3.15 -0.54 16.51
C ARG A 153 -2.12 -1.42 17.21
N ILE A 154 -0.88 -0.96 17.29
CA ILE A 154 0.20 -1.60 18.05
C ILE A 154 0.39 -0.84 19.36
N ASP A 155 -0.22 -1.34 20.43
CA ASP A 155 -0.07 -0.73 21.75
C ASP A 155 1.34 -0.95 22.30
N GLY A 156 1.92 0.09 22.90
CA GLY A 156 3.26 0.02 23.48
C GLY A 156 4.41 0.13 22.47
N GLY A 157 4.12 0.31 21.17
CA GLY A 157 5.17 0.52 20.18
C GLY A 157 5.89 1.86 20.36
N ARG A 158 7.21 1.83 20.15
CA ARG A 158 8.10 2.97 20.44
C ARG A 158 8.88 3.40 19.22
N PHE A 159 9.06 4.71 19.05
CA PHE A 159 9.90 5.26 17.99
C PHE A 159 11.30 5.59 18.51
N VAL A 160 12.21 4.65 18.31
CA VAL A 160 13.59 4.73 18.77
C VAL A 160 14.51 4.54 17.57
N GLU A 161 15.45 5.47 17.38
CA GLU A 161 16.43 5.43 16.27
C GLU A 161 15.82 5.25 14.87
N GLN A 162 14.69 5.92 14.63
CA GLN A 162 13.95 5.85 13.36
C GLN A 162 13.35 4.46 13.05
N ARG A 163 13.19 3.62 14.08
CA ARG A 163 12.59 2.30 14.03
C ARG A 163 11.45 2.21 15.04
N ASN A 164 10.58 1.23 14.84
CA ASN A 164 9.61 0.78 15.81
C ASN A 164 9.67 -0.73 15.92
N PRO A 165 10.42 -1.24 16.92
CA PRO A 165 10.72 -2.66 17.02
C PRO A 165 9.47 -3.50 17.31
N GLU A 166 8.54 -2.98 18.12
CA GLU A 166 7.29 -3.68 18.42
C GLU A 166 6.41 -3.78 17.17
N GLU A 167 6.26 -2.70 16.40
CA GLU A 167 5.53 -2.72 15.13
C GLU A 167 6.18 -3.66 14.09
N ALA A 168 7.52 -3.66 14.01
CA ALA A 168 8.25 -4.56 13.11
C ALA A 168 8.05 -6.03 13.48
N ALA A 169 8.06 -6.37 14.77
CA ALA A 169 7.85 -7.74 15.24
C ALA A 169 6.46 -8.27 14.86
N VAL A 170 5.41 -7.47 15.08
CA VAL A 170 4.04 -7.85 14.68
C VAL A 170 3.92 -7.99 13.17
N MET A 171 4.54 -7.08 12.41
CA MET A 171 4.51 -7.13 10.94
C MET A 171 5.18 -8.39 10.40
N VAL A 172 6.31 -8.82 10.97
CA VAL A 172 7.01 -10.03 10.54
C VAL A 172 6.16 -11.27 10.78
N ARG A 173 5.41 -11.32 11.88
CA ARG A 173 4.44 -12.40 12.15
C ARG A 173 3.28 -12.39 11.14
N ALA A 174 2.82 -11.21 10.73
CA ALA A 174 1.84 -11.09 9.66
C ALA A 174 2.38 -11.59 8.33
N ILE A 175 3.62 -11.23 7.97
CA ILE A 175 4.30 -11.68 6.75
C ILE A 175 4.46 -13.20 6.75
N GLU A 176 4.87 -13.78 7.87
CA GLU A 176 4.97 -15.23 8.06
C GLU A 176 3.63 -15.92 7.82
N HIS A 177 2.56 -15.41 8.44
CA HIS A 177 1.21 -15.92 8.22
C HIS A 177 0.81 -15.85 6.74
N HIS A 178 1.04 -14.71 6.07
CA HIS A 178 0.74 -14.53 4.65
C HIS A 178 1.49 -15.53 3.77
N LEU A 179 2.80 -15.68 3.95
CA LEU A 179 3.61 -16.60 3.14
C LEU A 179 3.15 -18.06 3.26
N LEU A 180 2.67 -18.45 4.44
CA LEU A 180 2.22 -19.81 4.72
C LEU A 180 0.78 -20.08 4.23
N HIS A 181 -0.12 -19.10 4.34
CA HIS A 181 -1.57 -19.32 4.15
C HIS A 181 -2.15 -18.65 2.91
N ALA A 182 -1.49 -17.60 2.37
CA ALA A 182 -1.94 -16.87 1.19
C ALA A 182 -0.87 -16.77 0.08
N PRO A 183 -0.18 -17.87 -0.31
CA PRO A 183 0.93 -17.82 -1.27
C PRO A 183 0.52 -17.42 -2.70
N GLY A 184 -0.78 -17.42 -3.01
CA GLY A 184 -1.33 -16.99 -4.30
C GLY A 184 -1.53 -15.47 -4.41
N GLU A 185 -1.38 -14.73 -3.31
CA GLU A 185 -1.50 -13.27 -3.30
C GLU A 185 -0.13 -12.62 -3.18
N SER A 186 0.20 -11.73 -4.12
CA SER A 186 1.45 -10.99 -4.06
C SER A 186 1.43 -9.98 -2.90
N LEU A 187 2.52 -9.92 -2.13
CA LEU A 187 2.65 -9.08 -0.94
C LEU A 187 3.75 -8.03 -1.12
N GLY A 188 3.47 -6.79 -0.73
CA GLY A 188 4.46 -5.72 -0.64
C GLY A 188 4.44 -5.09 0.75
N VAL A 189 5.61 -4.91 1.34
CA VAL A 189 5.76 -4.30 2.66
C VAL A 189 6.41 -2.94 2.49
N VAL A 190 5.80 -1.90 3.04
CA VAL A 190 6.25 -0.53 2.89
C VAL A 190 6.37 0.14 4.25
N ALA A 191 7.58 0.58 4.60
CA ALA A 191 7.81 1.34 5.82
C ALA A 191 7.98 2.84 5.53
N MET A 192 7.51 3.70 6.45
CA MET A 192 7.70 5.14 6.34
C MET A 192 9.14 5.59 6.62
N SER A 193 9.99 4.70 7.15
CA SER A 193 11.43 4.91 7.36
C SER A 193 12.26 3.83 6.67
N LEU A 194 13.42 4.21 6.12
CA LEU A 194 14.40 3.26 5.59
C LEU A 194 14.92 2.31 6.68
N ARG A 195 15.23 2.84 7.87
CA ARG A 195 15.72 2.05 9.00
C ARG A 195 14.71 1.02 9.50
N GLN A 196 13.42 1.30 9.33
CA GLN A 196 12.35 0.37 9.67
C GLN A 196 12.18 -0.72 8.61
N ALA A 197 12.30 -0.39 7.32
CA ALA A 197 12.34 -1.40 6.26
C ALA A 197 13.50 -2.40 6.49
N GLU A 198 14.71 -1.89 6.76
CA GLU A 198 15.88 -2.71 7.11
C GLU A 198 15.66 -3.57 8.36
N GLN A 199 14.90 -3.06 9.35
CA GLN A 199 14.55 -3.79 10.56
C GLN A 199 13.61 -4.96 10.25
N ILE A 200 12.57 -4.73 9.45
CA ILE A 200 11.59 -5.74 9.06
C ILE A 200 12.27 -6.85 8.25
N GLU A 201 13.09 -6.50 7.25
CA GLU A 201 13.87 -7.46 6.47
C GLU A 201 14.75 -8.34 7.36
N ARG A 202 15.48 -7.73 8.29
CA ARG A 202 16.36 -8.47 9.20
C ARG A 202 15.60 -9.45 10.10
N LEU A 203 14.47 -9.02 10.67
CA LEU A 203 13.65 -9.89 11.51
C LEU A 203 13.03 -11.02 10.70
N LEU A 204 12.61 -10.74 9.47
CA LEU A 204 12.10 -11.75 8.53
C LEU A 204 13.19 -12.78 8.19
N ASP A 205 14.40 -12.35 7.86
CA ASP A 205 15.55 -13.23 7.59
C ASP A 205 15.88 -14.15 8.78
N LEU A 206 15.78 -13.63 10.00
CA LEU A 206 15.98 -14.42 11.22
C LEU A 206 14.90 -15.49 11.38
N ARG A 207 13.63 -15.14 11.14
CA ARG A 207 12.51 -16.10 11.20
C ARG A 207 12.63 -17.18 10.14
N ILE A 208 12.95 -16.80 8.90
CA ILE A 208 13.16 -17.74 7.79
C ILE A 208 14.24 -18.79 8.14
N LYS A 209 15.33 -18.39 8.79
CA LYS A 209 16.40 -19.31 9.21
C LYS A 209 16.01 -20.25 10.36
N GLN A 210 15.01 -19.88 11.15
CA GLN A 210 14.58 -20.63 12.33
C GLN A 210 13.45 -21.62 12.05
N ASP A 211 12.75 -21.45 10.92
CA ASP A 211 11.54 -22.19 10.58
C ASP A 211 11.64 -22.77 9.17
N SER A 212 11.72 -24.09 9.07
CA SER A 212 11.88 -24.80 7.80
C SER A 212 10.68 -24.66 6.87
N ASP A 213 9.47 -24.55 7.42
CA ASP A 213 8.25 -24.42 6.62
C ASP A 213 8.16 -23.01 6.03
N LEU A 214 8.51 -22.00 6.83
CA LEU A 214 8.66 -20.62 6.36
C LEU A 214 9.78 -20.49 5.32
N GLN A 215 10.91 -21.18 5.50
CA GLN A 215 11.97 -21.20 4.50
C GLN A 215 11.48 -21.74 3.15
N ALA A 216 10.77 -22.87 3.16
CA ALA A 216 10.20 -23.43 1.93
C ALA A 216 9.15 -22.50 1.30
N ALA A 217 8.37 -21.78 2.11
CA ALA A 217 7.41 -20.79 1.62
C ALA A 217 8.09 -19.58 0.99
N TRP A 218 9.17 -19.08 1.61
CA TRP A 218 10.00 -17.99 1.08
C TRP A 218 10.62 -18.35 -0.28
N GLU A 219 11.22 -19.54 -0.41
CA GLU A 219 11.82 -20.00 -1.67
C GLU A 219 10.79 -20.07 -2.80
N ARG A 220 9.56 -20.55 -2.51
CA ARG A 220 8.47 -20.54 -3.48
C ARG A 220 8.05 -19.13 -3.87
N ASN A 221 7.96 -18.21 -2.92
CA ASN A 221 7.58 -16.82 -3.18
C ASN A 221 8.62 -16.10 -4.05
N GLN A 222 9.92 -16.29 -3.76
CA GLN A 222 11.02 -15.69 -4.53
C GLN A 222 11.09 -16.17 -5.99
N ALA A 223 10.48 -17.32 -6.30
CA ALA A 223 10.39 -17.86 -7.66
C ALA A 223 9.17 -17.35 -8.45
N GLN A 224 8.29 -16.54 -7.86
CA GLN A 224 7.13 -15.95 -8.53
C GLN A 224 7.53 -14.71 -9.35
N ASP A 225 6.67 -14.31 -10.29
CA ASP A 225 6.86 -13.10 -11.10
C ASP A 225 6.80 -11.80 -10.26
N GLU A 226 5.96 -11.80 -9.22
CA GLU A 226 5.79 -10.69 -8.27
C GLU A 226 6.22 -11.12 -6.84
N PRO A 227 7.52 -11.33 -6.58
CA PRO A 227 7.98 -11.76 -5.27
C PRO A 227 7.71 -10.69 -4.19
N LEU A 228 7.74 -11.12 -2.93
CA LEU A 228 7.63 -10.21 -1.79
C LEU A 228 8.74 -9.18 -1.85
N PHE A 229 8.40 -7.92 -1.59
CA PHE A 229 9.40 -6.88 -1.35
C PHE A 229 9.17 -6.22 0.00
N VAL A 230 10.26 -5.72 0.59
CA VAL A 230 10.22 -4.75 1.68
C VAL A 230 10.92 -3.49 1.17
N LYS A 231 10.22 -2.35 1.20
CA LYS A 231 10.74 -1.06 0.70
C LYS A 231 10.37 0.06 1.65
N ASN A 232 11.05 1.20 1.53
CA ASN A 232 10.61 2.43 2.18
C ASN A 232 9.71 3.25 1.25
N LEU A 233 9.05 4.24 1.84
CA LEU A 233 8.14 5.18 1.18
C LEU A 233 8.70 5.83 -0.10
N GLU A 234 10.02 6.01 -0.21
CA GLU A 234 10.65 6.66 -1.36
C GLU A 234 10.88 5.72 -2.54
N ASN A 235 10.90 4.40 -2.32
CA ASN A 235 11.30 3.40 -3.31
C ASN A 235 10.16 2.54 -3.83
N VAL A 236 8.92 2.71 -3.34
CA VAL A 236 7.75 1.88 -3.69
C VAL A 236 7.07 2.28 -5.01
N GLN A 237 7.61 3.27 -5.72
CA GLN A 237 6.97 3.80 -6.90
C GLN A 237 7.04 2.81 -8.07
N GLY A 238 5.93 2.70 -8.81
CA GLY A 238 5.80 1.75 -9.92
C GLY A 238 5.52 0.32 -9.46
N ASP A 239 5.83 -0.04 -8.21
CA ASP A 239 5.42 -1.31 -7.64
C ASP A 239 3.93 -1.31 -7.31
N GLU A 240 3.31 -2.48 -7.38
CA GLU A 240 1.96 -2.75 -6.91
C GLU A 240 1.84 -4.22 -6.53
N ARG A 241 0.95 -4.54 -5.59
CA ARG A 241 0.74 -5.90 -5.09
C ARG A 241 -0.73 -6.12 -4.78
N ASP A 242 -1.13 -7.38 -4.73
CA ASP A 242 -2.47 -7.75 -4.25
C ASP A 242 -2.68 -7.21 -2.83
N VAL A 243 -1.71 -7.44 -1.95
CA VAL A 243 -1.71 -7.01 -0.55
C VAL A 243 -0.55 -6.06 -0.29
N ILE A 244 -0.83 -4.92 0.36
CA ILE A 244 0.21 -4.01 0.86
C ILE A 244 0.12 -3.90 2.38
N TYR A 245 1.23 -4.19 3.06
CA TYR A 245 1.41 -3.90 4.48
C TYR A 245 2.15 -2.57 4.63
N ILE A 246 1.58 -1.67 5.44
CA ILE A 246 2.16 -0.36 5.72
C ILE A 246 2.61 -0.31 7.17
N SER A 247 3.92 -0.15 7.38
CA SER A 247 4.49 0.22 8.67
C SER A 247 4.48 1.75 8.79
N CYS A 248 3.59 2.30 9.62
CA CYS A 248 3.61 3.73 9.91
C CYS A 248 4.90 4.17 10.59
N THR A 249 5.62 3.24 11.25
CA THR A 249 6.93 3.42 11.88
C THR A 249 6.96 4.37 13.07
N TYR A 250 6.29 5.52 13.01
CA TYR A 250 6.33 6.51 14.08
C TYR A 250 5.56 6.04 15.32
N GLY A 251 5.82 6.70 16.43
CA GLY A 251 5.30 6.35 17.74
C GLY A 251 5.89 7.27 18.81
N PRO A 252 5.43 7.16 20.05
CA PRO A 252 6.06 7.84 21.17
C PRO A 252 7.48 7.30 21.42
N VAL A 253 8.38 8.10 21.99
CA VAL A 253 9.75 7.64 22.32
C VAL A 253 9.73 6.61 23.45
N GLU A 254 8.83 6.81 24.40
CA GLU A 254 8.56 5.89 25.50
C GLU A 254 7.12 5.38 25.40
N ALA A 255 6.85 4.15 25.85
CA ALA A 255 5.51 3.58 25.81
C ALA A 255 4.51 4.46 26.59
N GLY A 256 3.39 4.82 25.96
CA GLY A 256 2.38 5.73 26.53
C GLY A 256 2.78 7.22 26.54
N GLY A 257 3.96 7.55 26.01
CA GLY A 257 4.44 8.92 25.88
C GLY A 257 3.72 9.73 24.80
N ARG A 258 4.14 10.98 24.63
CA ARG A 258 3.59 11.87 23.58
C ARG A 258 4.24 11.56 22.22
N LEU A 259 3.43 11.52 21.16
CA LEU A 259 3.89 11.38 19.78
C LEU A 259 4.69 12.63 19.33
N PRO A 260 5.97 12.48 18.95
CA PRO A 260 6.71 13.55 18.30
C PRO A 260 6.05 13.94 16.96
N GLN A 261 5.85 15.23 16.72
CA GLN A 261 5.21 15.73 15.50
C GLN A 261 6.21 15.88 14.33
N ARG A 262 7.12 14.90 14.19
CA ARG A 262 8.18 14.86 13.16
C ARG A 262 8.11 13.54 12.41
N PHE A 263 7.34 13.53 11.34
CA PHE A 263 7.07 12.40 10.44
C PHE A 263 8.01 12.40 9.21
N GLY A 264 9.25 12.86 9.39
CA GLY A 264 10.30 12.84 8.38
C GLY A 264 9.86 13.42 7.01
N PRO A 265 10.00 12.65 5.90
CA PRO A 265 9.63 13.11 4.55
C PRO A 265 8.17 13.56 4.40
N ILE A 266 7.25 13.11 5.26
CA ILE A 266 5.83 13.46 5.21
C ILE A 266 5.60 14.93 5.59
N ASN A 267 6.46 15.51 6.42
CA ASN A 267 6.37 16.93 6.76
C ASN A 267 6.79 17.85 5.62
N GLY A 268 7.54 17.35 4.63
CA GLY A 268 8.02 18.13 3.49
C GLY A 268 6.91 18.57 2.52
N ALA A 269 7.27 19.42 1.56
CA ALA A 269 6.35 19.92 0.53
C ALA A 269 5.69 18.79 -0.28
N ASP A 270 6.47 17.76 -0.62
CA ASP A 270 6.02 16.58 -1.37
C ASP A 270 5.56 15.40 -0.51
N GLY A 271 5.43 15.60 0.80
CA GLY A 271 4.99 14.54 1.71
C GLY A 271 3.63 13.96 1.33
N TRP A 272 2.74 14.79 0.78
CA TRP A 272 1.42 14.34 0.31
C TRP A 272 1.50 13.48 -0.97
N ARG A 273 2.46 13.72 -1.87
CA ARG A 273 2.68 12.89 -3.07
C ARG A 273 3.17 11.50 -2.67
N ARG A 274 4.08 11.42 -1.70
CA ARG A 274 4.55 10.16 -1.11
C ARG A 274 3.40 9.33 -0.55
N LEU A 275 2.53 9.95 0.23
CA LEU A 275 1.35 9.30 0.78
C LEU A 275 0.38 8.86 -0.32
N ASN A 276 0.13 9.68 -1.35
CA ASN A 276 -0.73 9.29 -2.47
C ASN A 276 -0.16 8.07 -3.24
N VAL A 277 1.16 8.03 -3.46
CA VAL A 277 1.81 6.85 -4.05
C VAL A 277 1.57 5.63 -3.15
N LEU A 278 1.90 5.72 -1.86
CA LEU A 278 1.73 4.64 -0.88
C LEU A 278 0.29 4.10 -0.84
N PHE A 279 -0.71 4.97 -0.75
CA PHE A 279 -2.11 4.58 -0.60
C PHE A 279 -2.72 3.98 -1.89
N THR A 280 -2.01 4.04 -3.02
CA THR A 280 -2.51 3.53 -4.31
C THR A 280 -1.78 2.26 -4.79
N ARG A 281 -0.97 1.63 -3.93
CA ARG A 281 -0.16 0.45 -4.26
C ARG A 281 -0.90 -0.89 -4.19
N SER A 282 -1.96 -0.97 -3.38
CA SER A 282 -2.71 -2.21 -3.13
C SER A 282 -3.81 -2.43 -4.17
N LYS A 283 -3.90 -3.64 -4.72
CA LYS A 283 -5.00 -4.07 -5.61
C LYS A 283 -6.19 -4.61 -4.80
N LYS A 284 -5.98 -5.46 -3.80
CA LYS A 284 -7.05 -6.13 -3.02
C LYS A 284 -7.19 -5.58 -1.60
N ARG A 285 -6.08 -5.49 -0.87
CA ARG A 285 -6.08 -5.19 0.56
C ARG A 285 -4.88 -4.32 0.96
N MET A 286 -5.14 -3.39 1.88
CA MET A 286 -4.12 -2.58 2.53
C MET A 286 -4.24 -2.76 4.03
N GLN A 287 -3.19 -3.27 4.66
CA GLN A 287 -3.12 -3.42 6.11
C GLN A 287 -2.16 -2.37 6.68
N VAL A 288 -2.69 -1.47 7.49
CA VAL A 288 -1.93 -0.41 8.16
C VAL A 288 -1.60 -0.86 9.58
N PHE A 289 -0.31 -0.78 9.95
CA PHE A 289 0.19 -1.03 11.29
C PHE A 289 0.69 0.29 11.85
N ALA A 290 0.15 0.71 12.99
CA ALA A 290 0.53 1.98 13.60
C ALA A 290 0.50 1.90 15.12
N SER A 291 1.48 2.53 15.78
CA SER A 291 1.53 2.68 17.24
C SER A 291 0.89 3.98 17.75
N PHE A 292 0.32 4.77 16.84
CA PHE A 292 -0.37 6.04 17.08
C PHE A 292 -1.59 6.15 16.16
N GLY A 293 -2.46 7.12 16.45
CA GLY A 293 -3.74 7.25 15.78
C GLY A 293 -4.00 8.66 15.30
N ALA A 294 -5.15 8.86 14.65
CA ALA A 294 -5.49 10.17 14.08
C ALA A 294 -5.50 11.29 15.13
N GLY A 295 -5.99 10.99 16.34
CA GLY A 295 -6.03 11.94 17.45
C GLY A 295 -4.66 12.36 17.98
N ASP A 296 -3.61 11.57 17.72
CA ASP A 296 -2.24 11.85 18.15
C ASP A 296 -1.50 12.81 17.19
N VAL A 297 -2.03 12.99 15.97
CA VAL A 297 -1.44 13.85 14.94
C VAL A 297 -1.98 15.28 15.05
N LEU A 298 -1.13 16.20 15.50
CA LEU A 298 -1.49 17.59 15.76
C LEU A 298 -1.36 18.43 14.49
N VAL A 299 -2.50 18.81 13.93
CA VAL A 299 -2.59 19.65 12.73
C VAL A 299 -2.92 21.09 13.13
N SER A 300 -1.96 22.00 12.99
CA SER A 300 -2.18 23.45 13.10
C SER A 300 -2.66 24.05 11.77
N GLY A 301 -3.04 25.34 11.76
CA GLY A 301 -3.42 26.05 10.52
C GLY A 301 -2.33 26.06 9.45
N THR A 302 -1.06 26.05 9.86
CA THR A 302 0.14 26.05 9.00
C THR A 302 0.67 24.65 8.70
N ALA A 303 -0.01 23.58 9.12
CA ALA A 303 0.42 22.21 8.88
C ALA A 303 0.55 21.91 7.37
N SER A 304 1.60 21.16 7.01
CA SER A 304 1.84 20.74 5.64
C SER A 304 0.69 19.87 5.12
N ARG A 305 0.51 19.86 3.80
CA ARG A 305 -0.52 19.02 3.15
C ARG A 305 -0.31 17.53 3.45
N GLY A 306 0.94 17.08 3.56
CA GLY A 306 1.29 15.70 3.93
C GLY A 306 0.82 15.34 5.33
N LEU A 307 1.04 16.23 6.31
CA LEU A 307 0.62 15.99 7.70
C LEU A 307 -0.91 15.92 7.84
N LYS A 308 -1.63 16.81 7.14
CA LYS A 308 -3.11 16.77 7.07
C LYS A 308 -3.59 15.46 6.47
N ALA A 309 -3.01 15.04 5.35
CA ALA A 309 -3.36 13.80 4.69
C ALA A 309 -3.07 12.56 5.55
N LEU A 310 -1.94 12.52 6.28
CA LEU A 310 -1.64 11.42 7.20
C LEU A 310 -2.71 11.28 8.29
N ARG A 311 -3.06 12.38 8.97
CA ARG A 311 -4.11 12.39 10.00
C ARG A 311 -5.44 11.89 9.44
N ASP A 312 -5.86 12.48 8.31
CA ASP A 312 -7.18 12.19 7.72
C ASP A 312 -7.25 10.74 7.22
N PHE A 313 -6.15 10.22 6.68
CA PHE A 313 -6.05 8.82 6.28
C PHE A 313 -6.11 7.87 7.48
N LEU A 314 -5.40 8.16 8.57
CA LEU A 314 -5.46 7.35 9.78
C LEU A 314 -6.88 7.33 10.36
N GLN A 315 -7.57 8.49 10.38
CA GLN A 315 -8.96 8.55 10.84
C GLN A 315 -9.86 7.66 9.97
N TYR A 316 -9.65 7.68 8.66
CA TYR A 316 -10.37 6.82 7.73
C TYR A 316 -10.07 5.33 7.96
N ALA A 317 -8.80 4.96 8.07
CA ALA A 317 -8.36 3.58 8.29
C ALA A 317 -8.88 3.02 9.63
N GLU A 318 -8.88 3.83 10.69
CA GLU A 318 -9.39 3.46 12.02
C GLU A 318 -10.91 3.28 12.06
N SER A 319 -11.65 4.19 11.42
CA SER A 319 -13.12 4.22 11.52
C SER A 319 -13.83 3.44 10.42
N GLY A 320 -13.13 3.10 9.34
CA GLY A 320 -13.71 2.56 8.11
C GLY A 320 -14.63 3.54 7.37
N ARG A 321 -14.76 4.79 7.85
CA ARG A 321 -15.70 5.80 7.34
C ARG A 321 -14.93 6.99 6.80
N MET A 322 -15.12 7.29 5.51
CA MET A 322 -14.65 8.56 4.95
C MET A 322 -15.63 9.68 5.33
N PRO A 323 -15.14 10.85 5.76
CA PRO A 323 -15.93 12.06 5.70
C PRO A 323 -16.26 12.34 4.21
N HIS A 324 -17.54 12.45 3.87
CA HIS A 324 -18.08 12.82 2.55
C HIS A 324 -18.28 11.71 1.49
N LEU A 325 -18.02 10.43 1.77
CA LEU A 325 -18.63 9.35 0.96
C LEU A 325 -20.02 9.07 1.55
N SER A 326 -21.06 9.51 0.85
CA SER A 326 -22.43 9.12 1.19
C SER A 326 -22.61 7.65 0.88
N GLU A 327 -23.11 6.89 1.86
CA GLU A 327 -23.52 5.51 1.67
C GLU A 327 -24.59 5.41 0.58
N SER A 328 -24.59 4.25 -0.08
CA SER A 328 -25.70 3.76 -0.90
C SER A 328 -26.99 3.75 -0.07
N GLY A 329 -28.09 4.07 -0.76
CA GLY A 329 -29.36 4.47 -0.16
C GLY A 329 -30.16 5.43 -1.03
N ARG A 330 -29.75 5.61 -2.29
CA ARG A 330 -30.55 6.34 -3.27
C ARG A 330 -31.76 5.48 -3.63
N ALA A 331 -32.89 6.14 -3.85
CA ALA A 331 -34.05 5.47 -4.41
C ALA A 331 -33.71 4.95 -5.82
N PRO A 332 -34.42 3.92 -6.30
CA PRO A 332 -34.37 3.52 -7.71
C PRO A 332 -34.63 4.72 -8.63
N ASP A 333 -33.93 4.79 -9.76
CA ASP A 333 -34.00 5.91 -10.70
C ASP A 333 -35.24 5.82 -11.62
N SER A 334 -35.93 4.67 -11.64
CA SER A 334 -37.08 4.43 -12.50
C SER A 334 -38.13 3.48 -11.90
N ASP A 335 -39.39 3.64 -12.31
CA ASP A 335 -40.48 2.70 -12.00
C ASP A 335 -40.19 1.28 -12.51
N PHE A 336 -39.37 1.17 -13.55
CA PHE A 336 -38.90 -0.11 -14.07
C PHE A 336 -38.00 -0.83 -13.06
N GLU A 337 -37.01 -0.14 -12.49
CA GLU A 337 -36.17 -0.69 -11.41
C GLU A 337 -37.02 -1.12 -10.20
N VAL A 338 -38.00 -0.29 -9.80
CA VAL A 338 -38.94 -0.64 -8.71
C VAL A 338 -39.68 -1.94 -9.04
N ALA A 339 -40.17 -2.10 -10.27
CA ALA A 339 -40.89 -3.31 -10.68
C ALA A 339 -40.00 -4.57 -10.65
N VAL A 340 -38.72 -4.44 -10.98
CA VAL A 340 -37.74 -5.54 -10.89
C VAL A 340 -37.46 -5.89 -9.43
N ILE A 341 -37.24 -4.89 -8.56
CA ILE A 341 -37.06 -5.08 -7.11
C ILE A 341 -38.26 -5.83 -6.52
N ASP A 342 -39.47 -5.36 -6.78
CA ASP A 342 -40.70 -5.99 -6.26
C ASP A 342 -40.84 -7.44 -6.75
N ALA A 343 -40.44 -7.72 -7.99
CA ALA A 343 -40.50 -9.07 -8.54
C ALA A 343 -39.51 -10.01 -7.85
N LEU A 344 -38.28 -9.55 -7.57
CA LEU A 344 -37.27 -10.32 -6.83
C LEU A 344 -37.65 -10.51 -5.36
N ALA A 345 -38.21 -9.47 -4.72
CA ALA A 345 -38.69 -9.52 -3.34
C ALA A 345 -39.78 -10.57 -3.12
N ARG A 346 -40.71 -10.73 -4.09
CA ARG A 346 -41.73 -11.81 -4.04
C ARG A 346 -41.15 -13.22 -4.06
N HIS A 347 -39.90 -13.38 -4.50
CA HIS A 347 -39.17 -14.65 -4.51
C HIS A 347 -38.16 -14.77 -3.36
N GLY A 348 -38.19 -13.84 -2.39
CA GLY A 348 -37.37 -13.90 -1.17
C GLY A 348 -36.00 -13.24 -1.28
N TYR A 349 -35.71 -12.50 -2.36
CA TYR A 349 -34.46 -11.78 -2.54
C TYR A 349 -34.59 -10.32 -2.11
N GLU A 350 -33.62 -9.83 -1.33
CA GLU A 350 -33.51 -8.41 -1.01
C GLU A 350 -32.57 -7.72 -1.99
N CYS A 351 -32.98 -6.55 -2.51
CA CYS A 351 -32.18 -5.77 -3.44
C CYS A 351 -31.85 -4.39 -2.86
N GLU A 352 -30.65 -3.93 -3.12
CA GLU A 352 -30.21 -2.55 -2.85
C GLU A 352 -30.08 -1.82 -4.18
N ALA A 353 -30.74 -0.66 -4.30
CA ALA A 353 -30.66 0.17 -5.49
C ALA A 353 -29.44 1.09 -5.46
N GLN A 354 -28.91 1.39 -6.64
CA GLN A 354 -27.86 2.40 -6.84
C GLN A 354 -26.62 2.14 -5.96
N VAL A 355 -26.11 0.91 -5.99
CA VAL A 355 -24.91 0.51 -5.26
C VAL A 355 -23.68 1.01 -6.01
N GLY A 356 -22.90 1.89 -5.40
CA GLY A 356 -21.80 2.55 -6.10
C GLY A 356 -21.11 3.65 -5.33
N VAL A 357 -20.01 4.13 -5.89
CA VAL A 357 -19.21 5.24 -5.36
C VAL A 357 -18.66 6.10 -6.48
N ALA A 358 -18.33 7.36 -6.16
CA ALA A 358 -17.52 8.23 -7.00
C ALA A 358 -17.95 8.31 -8.48
N GLY A 359 -19.26 8.42 -8.74
CA GLY A 359 -19.79 8.65 -10.09
C GLY A 359 -20.07 7.38 -10.92
N PHE A 360 -19.95 6.19 -10.33
CA PHE A 360 -20.47 4.95 -10.91
C PHE A 360 -21.40 4.25 -9.93
N PHE A 361 -22.56 3.81 -10.40
CA PHE A 361 -23.56 3.09 -9.62
C PHE A 361 -24.12 1.93 -10.46
N ILE A 362 -24.23 0.77 -9.84
CA ILE A 362 -24.97 -0.38 -10.35
C ILE A 362 -26.44 -0.16 -9.99
N ASP A 363 -27.33 -0.31 -10.97
CA ASP A 363 -28.74 0.05 -10.78
C ASP A 363 -29.37 -0.73 -9.63
N LEU A 364 -29.16 -2.05 -9.60
CA LEU A 364 -29.65 -2.93 -8.53
C LEU A 364 -28.57 -3.96 -8.14
N ALA A 365 -28.42 -4.24 -6.85
CA ALA A 365 -27.58 -5.32 -6.34
C ALA A 365 -28.40 -6.26 -5.46
N VAL A 366 -28.38 -7.55 -5.74
CA VAL A 366 -29.08 -8.58 -4.96
C VAL A 366 -28.20 -9.01 -3.80
N ARG A 367 -28.69 -8.88 -2.56
CA ARG A 367 -27.96 -9.27 -1.35
C ARG A 367 -27.83 -10.78 -1.22
N ASP A 368 -26.72 -11.24 -0.65
CA ASP A 368 -26.54 -12.63 -0.23
C ASP A 368 -27.16 -12.86 1.16
N PRO A 369 -28.26 -13.64 1.29
CA PRO A 369 -28.86 -13.92 2.59
C PRO A 369 -27.96 -14.82 3.48
N GLY A 370 -27.03 -15.57 2.89
CA GLY A 370 -26.10 -16.44 3.62
C GLY A 370 -24.85 -15.73 4.14
N GLN A 371 -24.52 -14.56 3.59
CA GLN A 371 -23.34 -13.76 3.93
C GLN A 371 -23.67 -12.25 3.95
N PRO A 372 -24.04 -11.69 5.11
CA PRO A 372 -24.27 -10.26 5.25
C PRO A 372 -23.07 -9.44 4.77
N GLY A 373 -23.32 -8.39 3.98
CA GLY A 373 -22.26 -7.54 3.40
C GLY A 373 -21.77 -7.96 2.02
N ARG A 374 -22.20 -9.11 1.48
CA ARG A 374 -21.92 -9.55 0.11
C ARG A 374 -23.15 -9.41 -0.81
N TYR A 375 -22.90 -9.12 -2.08
CA TYR A 375 -23.90 -9.17 -3.15
C TYR A 375 -23.70 -10.40 -4.04
N LEU A 376 -24.79 -11.07 -4.41
CA LEU A 376 -24.80 -12.22 -5.32
C LEU A 376 -24.66 -11.78 -6.77
N MET A 377 -25.37 -10.72 -7.15
CA MET A 377 -25.53 -10.30 -8.53
C MET A 377 -25.81 -8.81 -8.61
N GLY A 378 -25.21 -8.14 -9.60
CA GLY A 378 -25.60 -6.80 -10.04
C GLY A 378 -26.52 -6.89 -11.24
N ILE A 379 -27.62 -6.14 -11.23
CA ILE A 379 -28.57 -6.06 -12.34
C ILE A 379 -28.52 -4.65 -12.91
N GLU A 380 -28.18 -4.55 -14.19
CA GLU A 380 -28.26 -3.30 -14.95
C GLU A 380 -29.61 -3.22 -15.69
N CYS A 381 -30.29 -2.10 -15.52
CA CYS A 381 -31.53 -1.75 -16.20
C CYS A 381 -31.24 -0.70 -17.28
N ASP A 382 -31.86 -0.82 -18.45
CA ASP A 382 -31.66 0.08 -19.59
C ASP A 382 -32.36 1.47 -19.44
N GLY A 383 -32.33 2.04 -18.23
CA GLY A 383 -32.93 3.35 -17.92
C GLY A 383 -32.24 4.56 -18.58
N ALA A 384 -32.70 5.78 -18.28
CA ALA A 384 -32.17 7.01 -18.86
C ALA A 384 -30.65 7.20 -18.67
N ALA A 385 -30.07 6.63 -17.61
CA ALA A 385 -28.62 6.60 -17.36
C ALA A 385 -27.85 5.77 -18.41
N TYR A 386 -28.43 4.69 -18.94
CA TYR A 386 -27.88 3.79 -19.97
C TYR A 386 -27.67 4.48 -21.34
N HIS A 387 -28.49 5.50 -21.64
CA HIS A 387 -28.41 6.27 -22.89
C HIS A 387 -27.35 7.39 -22.88
N SER A 388 -26.73 7.68 -21.73
CA SER A 388 -25.82 8.83 -21.57
C SER A 388 -24.34 8.56 -21.94
N ALA A 389 -23.95 7.30 -22.18
CA ALA A 389 -22.58 6.92 -22.51
C ALA A 389 -22.22 7.21 -23.98
N LYS A 390 -21.05 7.85 -24.21
CA LYS A 390 -20.62 8.35 -25.53
C LYS A 390 -20.31 7.28 -26.58
N SER A 391 -20.11 6.02 -26.18
CA SER A 391 -19.89 4.89 -27.10
C SER A 391 -20.48 3.59 -26.55
N ALA A 392 -21.04 2.75 -27.42
CA ALA A 392 -21.58 1.43 -27.03
C ALA A 392 -20.49 0.45 -26.58
N ARG A 393 -19.26 0.59 -27.07
CA ARG A 393 -18.13 -0.30 -26.72
C ARG A 393 -17.65 -0.09 -25.28
N ASP A 394 -17.57 1.17 -24.84
CA ASP A 394 -17.22 1.51 -23.44
C ASP A 394 -18.35 1.12 -22.48
N ARG A 395 -19.61 1.26 -22.91
CA ARG A 395 -20.80 0.96 -22.12
C ARG A 395 -20.99 -0.54 -21.89
N ASP A 396 -20.75 -1.36 -22.91
CA ASP A 396 -21.26 -2.75 -22.90
C ASP A 396 -20.16 -3.80 -22.68
N ARG A 397 -18.92 -3.59 -23.16
CA ARG A 397 -17.87 -4.61 -23.05
C ARG A 397 -16.88 -4.34 -21.93
N LEU A 398 -16.41 -3.09 -21.83
CA LEU A 398 -15.41 -2.71 -20.84
C LEU A 398 -16.01 -2.74 -19.43
N ARG A 399 -17.20 -2.15 -19.27
CA ARG A 399 -17.91 -2.10 -17.98
C ARG A 399 -18.17 -3.49 -17.41
N GLN A 400 -18.80 -4.36 -18.19
CA GLN A 400 -19.11 -5.73 -17.77
C GLN A 400 -17.82 -6.50 -17.45
N GLY A 401 -16.81 -6.43 -18.33
CA GLY A 401 -15.55 -7.12 -18.11
C GLY A 401 -14.83 -6.66 -16.83
N VAL A 402 -14.87 -5.37 -16.50
CA VAL A 402 -14.29 -4.85 -15.25
C VAL A 402 -15.07 -5.33 -14.03
N LEU A 403 -16.41 -5.23 -14.05
CA LEU A 403 -17.25 -5.69 -12.94
C LEU A 403 -17.08 -7.20 -12.70
N GLU A 404 -17.02 -8.00 -13.75
CA GLU A 404 -16.77 -9.44 -13.66
C GLU A 404 -15.36 -9.75 -13.11
N GLN A 405 -14.34 -8.97 -13.50
CA GLN A 405 -13.00 -9.07 -12.90
C GLN A 405 -12.97 -8.71 -11.41
N LEU A 406 -13.89 -7.85 -10.95
CA LEU A 406 -14.10 -7.52 -9.54
C LEU A 406 -14.90 -8.59 -8.78
N GLY A 407 -15.39 -9.62 -9.48
CA GLY A 407 -16.15 -10.72 -8.89
C GLY A 407 -17.66 -10.54 -8.95
N TRP A 408 -18.17 -9.51 -9.63
CA TRP A 408 -19.61 -9.38 -9.85
C TRP A 408 -20.12 -10.42 -10.85
N CYS A 409 -21.24 -11.06 -10.53
CA CYS A 409 -22.11 -11.61 -11.56
C CYS A 409 -23.02 -10.48 -12.07
N ILE A 410 -22.91 -10.10 -13.34
CA ILE A 410 -23.74 -9.02 -13.92
C ILE A 410 -24.80 -9.60 -14.85
N ARG A 411 -26.05 -9.16 -14.65
CA ARG A 411 -27.17 -9.40 -15.57
C ARG A 411 -27.77 -8.10 -16.05
N ARG A 412 -28.29 -8.12 -17.27
CA ARG A 412 -28.94 -6.97 -17.88
C ARG A 412 -30.39 -7.29 -18.19
N ILE A 413 -31.29 -6.38 -17.82
CA ILE A 413 -32.70 -6.46 -18.16
C ILE A 413 -33.06 -5.25 -19.02
N TRP A 414 -33.62 -5.52 -20.18
CA TRP A 414 -34.15 -4.48 -21.07
C TRP A 414 -35.61 -4.21 -20.73
N SER A 415 -35.96 -2.95 -20.52
CA SER A 415 -37.31 -2.48 -20.19
C SER A 415 -38.32 -2.97 -21.23
N VAL A 416 -37.99 -2.91 -22.52
CA VAL A 416 -38.86 -3.38 -23.61
C VAL A 416 -39.19 -4.88 -23.48
N ASP A 417 -38.19 -5.69 -23.14
CA ASP A 417 -38.37 -7.13 -22.98
C ASP A 417 -39.09 -7.47 -21.67
N TRP A 418 -38.82 -6.70 -20.62
CA TRP A 418 -39.53 -6.78 -19.35
C TRP A 418 -41.01 -6.48 -19.52
N PHE A 419 -41.39 -5.38 -20.18
CA PHE A 419 -42.80 -5.05 -20.43
C PHE A 419 -43.52 -6.09 -21.30
N ARG A 420 -42.82 -6.74 -22.22
CA ARG A 420 -43.39 -7.81 -23.06
C ARG A 420 -43.64 -9.09 -22.28
N ASN A 421 -42.64 -9.55 -21.52
CA ASN A 421 -42.74 -10.79 -20.75
C ASN A 421 -41.80 -10.76 -19.53
N PRO A 422 -42.26 -10.22 -18.38
CA PRO A 422 -41.44 -10.14 -17.17
C PRO A 422 -40.97 -11.50 -16.69
N ARG A 423 -41.83 -12.53 -16.81
CA ARG A 423 -41.51 -13.90 -16.37
C ARG A 423 -40.34 -14.48 -17.15
N ALA A 424 -40.29 -14.28 -18.47
CA ALA A 424 -39.20 -14.78 -19.29
C ALA A 424 -37.85 -14.11 -19.00
N GLN A 425 -37.85 -12.87 -18.50
CA GLN A 425 -36.63 -12.17 -18.07
C GLN A 425 -36.22 -12.53 -16.65
N LEU A 426 -37.19 -12.77 -15.77
CA LEU A 426 -36.94 -13.07 -14.36
C LEU A 426 -36.48 -14.51 -14.11
N GLU A 427 -37.03 -15.49 -14.84
CA GLU A 427 -36.76 -16.91 -14.62
C GLU A 427 -35.26 -17.27 -14.72
N PRO A 428 -34.49 -16.82 -15.75
CA PRO A 428 -33.05 -17.10 -15.83
C PRO A 428 -32.26 -16.48 -14.67
N ILE A 429 -32.66 -15.29 -14.21
CA ILE A 429 -32.03 -14.60 -13.08
C ILE A 429 -32.25 -15.39 -11.80
N LEU A 430 -33.48 -15.85 -11.54
CA LEU A 430 -33.79 -16.66 -10.36
C LEU A 430 -33.03 -17.98 -10.35
N GLN A 431 -32.91 -18.65 -11.50
CA GLN A 431 -32.16 -19.90 -11.62
C GLN A 431 -30.67 -19.72 -11.27
N GLU A 432 -30.07 -18.62 -11.73
CA GLU A 432 -28.67 -18.32 -11.44
C GLU A 432 -28.47 -17.87 -10.00
N LEU A 433 -29.35 -17.01 -9.47
CA LEU A 433 -29.33 -16.61 -8.06
C LEU A 433 -29.45 -17.83 -7.13
N ALA A 434 -30.26 -18.83 -7.49
CA ALA A 434 -30.36 -20.08 -6.74
C ALA A 434 -29.05 -20.89 -6.74
N GLY A 435 -28.26 -20.80 -7.83
CA GLY A 435 -26.94 -21.42 -7.93
C GLY A 435 -25.82 -20.64 -7.23
N LEU A 436 -25.99 -19.31 -7.07
CA LEU A 436 -25.02 -18.43 -6.40
C LEU A 436 -25.24 -18.36 -4.88
N HIS A 437 -26.40 -18.80 -4.38
CA HIS A 437 -26.69 -18.84 -2.96
C HIS A 437 -25.63 -19.61 -2.18
N SER A 438 -25.00 -18.93 -1.23
CA SER A 438 -24.05 -19.56 -0.33
C SER A 438 -24.79 -20.19 0.84
N ALA A 439 -24.34 -21.36 1.29
CA ALA A 439 -24.79 -21.89 2.58
C ALA A 439 -24.46 -20.86 3.69
N PRO A 440 -25.31 -20.72 4.75
CA PRO A 440 -25.01 -19.83 5.86
C PRO A 440 -23.60 -20.10 6.39
N ALA A 441 -22.79 -19.05 6.44
CA ALA A 441 -21.33 -19.12 6.46
C ALA A 441 -20.76 -20.04 7.55
N ALA A 442 -20.01 -21.05 7.13
CA ALA A 442 -19.07 -21.79 7.99
C ALA A 442 -17.69 -21.99 7.33
N GLY A 443 -17.43 -21.45 6.13
CA GLY A 443 -16.25 -21.84 5.33
C GLY A 443 -15.34 -20.73 4.80
N GLU A 444 -15.88 -19.66 4.20
CA GLU A 444 -15.06 -18.70 3.44
C GLU A 444 -14.61 -17.46 4.24
N LEU A 445 -15.16 -17.25 5.44
CA LEU A 445 -14.65 -16.25 6.39
C LEU A 445 -13.26 -16.62 6.98
N ALA A 446 -12.72 -17.80 6.66
CA ALA A 446 -11.60 -18.40 7.41
C ALA A 446 -10.23 -17.76 7.13
N GLU A 447 -9.90 -17.36 5.89
CA GLU A 447 -8.54 -16.89 5.56
C GLU A 447 -8.30 -15.43 5.97
N GLY A 448 -9.18 -14.50 5.56
CA GLY A 448 -9.06 -13.08 5.92
C GLY A 448 -9.31 -12.80 7.42
N ALA A 449 -10.23 -13.54 8.05
CA ALA A 449 -10.39 -13.48 9.51
C ALA A 449 -9.25 -14.18 10.24
N GLY A 450 -8.68 -15.25 9.65
CA GLY A 450 -7.50 -15.95 10.18
C GLY A 450 -6.29 -15.03 10.26
N GLU A 451 -6.01 -14.28 9.20
CA GLU A 451 -4.90 -13.31 9.19
C GLU A 451 -5.14 -12.15 10.15
N SER A 452 -6.35 -11.57 10.18
CA SER A 452 -6.70 -10.51 11.12
C SER A 452 -6.55 -10.98 12.57
N LEU A 453 -6.95 -12.21 12.86
CA LEU A 453 -6.79 -12.84 14.17
C LEU A 453 -5.31 -13.12 14.48
N ALA A 454 -4.54 -13.64 13.53
CA ALA A 454 -3.11 -13.89 13.70
C ALA A 454 -2.34 -12.59 13.99
N ILE A 455 -2.68 -11.50 13.30
CA ILE A 455 -2.12 -10.17 13.55
C ILE A 455 -2.49 -9.69 14.96
N ALA A 456 -3.75 -9.84 15.38
CA ALA A 456 -4.19 -9.44 16.72
C ALA A 456 -3.49 -10.23 17.83
N LEU A 457 -3.33 -11.55 17.66
CA LEU A 457 -2.60 -12.41 18.59
C LEU A 457 -1.11 -12.01 18.66
N ALA A 458 -0.47 -11.78 17.52
CA ALA A 458 0.91 -11.31 17.49
C ALA A 458 1.08 -9.95 18.16
N ALA A 459 0.13 -9.03 17.97
CA ALA A 459 0.14 -7.73 18.64
C ALA A 459 0.00 -7.87 20.17
N GLU A 460 -0.84 -8.79 20.64
CA GLU A 460 -0.98 -9.10 22.06
C GLU A 460 0.33 -9.66 22.64
N GLU A 461 0.91 -10.68 22.00
CA GLU A 461 2.16 -11.32 22.44
C GLU A 461 3.31 -10.30 22.54
N VAL A 462 3.46 -9.44 21.53
CA VAL A 462 4.49 -8.40 21.51
C VAL A 462 4.23 -7.36 22.62
N ARG A 463 2.98 -6.97 22.85
CA ARG A 463 2.62 -6.05 23.92
C ARG A 463 2.91 -6.62 25.30
N GLU A 464 2.55 -7.87 25.54
CA GLU A 464 2.85 -8.58 26.79
C GLU A 464 4.36 -8.67 27.02
N HIS A 465 5.12 -9.01 25.98
CA HIS A 465 6.58 -9.07 26.05
C HIS A 465 7.19 -7.69 26.36
N ALA A 466 6.76 -6.63 25.69
CA ALA A 466 7.22 -5.26 25.94
C ALA A 466 6.86 -4.80 27.36
N ALA A 467 5.65 -5.11 27.85
CA ALA A 467 5.23 -4.81 29.21
C ALA A 467 6.07 -5.56 30.26
N GLN A 468 6.38 -6.84 30.02
CA GLN A 468 7.28 -7.62 30.86
C GLN A 468 8.68 -7.04 30.88
N LEU A 469 9.23 -6.65 29.72
CA LEU A 469 10.53 -6.00 29.63
C LEU A 469 10.55 -4.69 30.42
N ALA A 470 9.54 -3.83 30.27
CA ALA A 470 9.44 -2.57 30.98
C ALA A 470 9.30 -2.75 32.50
N ALA A 471 8.44 -3.68 32.94
CA ALA A 471 8.21 -3.99 34.36
C ALA A 471 9.45 -4.61 35.02
N THR A 472 10.12 -5.50 34.28
CA THR A 472 11.39 -6.10 34.70
C THR A 472 12.39 -4.98 34.86
N VAL A 473 12.70 -4.25 33.81
CA VAL A 473 13.88 -3.38 33.76
C VAL A 473 13.80 -2.16 34.70
N GLY A 474 12.60 -1.63 35.01
CA GLY A 474 12.38 -0.57 36.02
C GLY A 474 13.29 0.67 35.93
N SER A 475 13.30 1.51 36.96
CA SER A 475 14.21 2.67 37.07
C SER A 475 15.56 2.24 37.66
N GLY A 476 16.68 2.54 36.99
CA GLY A 476 18.04 2.20 37.43
C GLY A 476 19.13 2.55 36.39
N GLY A 477 20.40 2.42 36.77
CA GLY A 477 21.54 2.64 35.85
C GLY A 477 21.62 1.54 34.79
N LEU A 478 22.24 1.82 33.62
CA LEU A 478 22.32 0.88 32.48
C LEU A 478 22.79 -0.53 32.89
N ARG A 479 23.80 -0.64 33.76
CA ARG A 479 24.29 -1.92 34.29
C ARG A 479 23.22 -2.71 35.03
N GLU A 480 22.46 -2.08 35.93
CA GLU A 480 21.39 -2.74 36.67
C GLU A 480 20.27 -3.21 35.74
N ARG A 481 19.93 -2.39 34.75
CA ARG A 481 18.92 -2.71 33.73
C ARG A 481 19.31 -3.95 32.93
N LEU A 482 20.56 -4.02 32.45
CA LEU A 482 21.09 -5.18 31.73
C LEU A 482 21.15 -6.42 32.62
N LEU A 483 21.65 -6.32 33.85
CA LEU A 483 21.70 -7.47 34.77
C LEU A 483 20.31 -8.01 35.11
N ARG A 484 19.30 -7.14 35.19
CA ARG A 484 17.93 -7.56 35.45
C ARG A 484 17.27 -8.21 34.23
N LEU A 485 17.52 -7.68 33.03
CA LEU A 485 17.18 -8.33 31.76
C LEU A 485 17.78 -9.75 31.70
N ASP A 486 19.06 -9.89 32.06
CA ASP A 486 19.74 -11.19 32.11
C ASP A 486 19.04 -12.15 33.08
N GLY A 487 18.85 -11.73 34.34
CA GLY A 487 18.33 -12.57 35.42
C GLY A 487 16.86 -12.98 35.27
N GLU A 488 16.01 -12.04 34.85
CA GLU A 488 14.56 -12.24 34.87
C GLU A 488 13.98 -12.70 33.54
N ILE A 489 14.66 -12.43 32.41
CA ILE A 489 14.17 -12.76 31.06
C ILE A 489 15.10 -13.77 30.39
N ILE A 490 16.36 -13.41 30.13
CA ILE A 490 17.26 -14.24 29.29
C ILE A 490 17.52 -15.60 29.94
N ARG A 491 17.95 -15.61 31.21
CA ARG A 491 18.25 -16.84 31.94
C ARG A 491 17.02 -17.71 32.19
N ARG A 492 15.84 -17.10 32.35
CA ARG A 492 14.58 -17.85 32.50
C ARG A 492 14.15 -18.49 31.20
N ALA A 493 14.33 -17.79 30.08
CA ALA A 493 13.99 -18.29 28.75
C ALA A 493 15.00 -19.33 28.23
N LEU A 494 16.26 -19.26 28.69
CA LEU A 494 17.37 -20.15 28.30
C LEU A 494 18.17 -20.61 29.55
N PRO A 495 17.62 -21.53 30.35
CA PRO A 495 18.25 -21.98 31.59
C PRO A 495 19.53 -22.80 31.34
N ASP A 496 19.59 -23.52 30.21
CA ASP A 496 20.64 -24.50 29.93
C ASP A 496 21.91 -23.93 29.25
N VAL A 497 21.94 -22.61 28.97
CA VAL A 497 23.11 -21.97 28.34
C VAL A 497 24.25 -21.82 29.37
N PRO A 498 25.48 -22.31 29.08
CA PRO A 498 26.64 -22.16 29.97
C PRO A 498 27.03 -20.68 30.19
N GLU A 499 27.53 -20.35 31.38
CA GLU A 499 27.83 -18.97 31.80
C GLU A 499 28.80 -18.25 30.85
N GLU A 500 29.85 -18.96 30.42
CA GLU A 500 30.87 -18.47 29.50
C GLU A 500 30.35 -18.21 28.08
N ARG A 501 29.14 -18.69 27.76
CA ARG A 501 28.48 -18.49 26.46
C ARG A 501 27.30 -17.52 26.51
N ARG A 502 27.02 -16.91 27.66
CA ARG A 502 25.90 -15.95 27.79
C ARG A 502 26.21 -14.61 27.13
N LEU A 503 25.15 -13.94 26.68
CA LEU A 503 25.16 -12.62 26.04
C LEU A 503 25.55 -11.52 27.04
N LEU A 504 25.10 -11.64 28.29
CA LEU A 504 25.39 -10.68 29.36
C LEU A 504 26.39 -11.22 30.40
N ARG A 505 27.26 -12.16 29.98
CA ARG A 505 28.42 -12.60 30.79
C ARG A 505 29.36 -11.44 31.08
N ALA A 506 30.17 -11.57 32.14
CA ALA A 506 31.00 -10.49 32.67
C ALA A 506 31.80 -9.73 31.60
N GLU A 507 32.55 -10.42 30.72
CA GLU A 507 33.42 -9.74 29.75
C GLU A 507 32.64 -8.96 28.68
N LEU A 508 31.53 -9.52 28.20
CA LEU A 508 30.71 -8.89 27.18
C LEU A 508 29.85 -7.76 27.77
N LEU A 509 29.37 -7.91 29.01
CA LEU A 509 28.67 -6.85 29.73
C LEU A 509 29.54 -5.61 29.92
N GLU A 510 30.80 -5.76 30.34
CA GLU A 510 31.73 -4.62 30.46
C GLU A 510 31.95 -3.92 29.10
N ALA A 511 32.17 -4.70 28.03
CA ALA A 511 32.34 -4.15 26.69
C ALA A 511 31.09 -3.39 26.21
N LEU A 512 29.89 -3.90 26.49
CA LEU A 512 28.62 -3.24 26.17
C LEU A 512 28.42 -1.93 26.95
N LEU A 513 28.82 -1.89 28.22
CA LEU A 513 28.73 -0.69 29.07
C LEU A 513 29.72 0.41 28.67
N GLU A 514 30.89 0.02 28.18
CA GLU A 514 31.95 0.93 27.72
C GLU A 514 31.68 1.47 26.31
N ILE A 515 31.46 0.57 25.34
CA ILE A 515 31.33 0.91 23.92
C ILE A 515 29.94 1.46 23.61
N ARG A 516 28.92 0.98 24.32
CA ARG A 516 27.51 1.37 24.17
C ARG A 516 27.00 1.31 22.73
N PRO A 517 27.13 0.16 22.04
CA PRO A 517 26.56 0.00 20.72
C PRO A 517 25.04 0.12 20.80
N ARG A 518 24.45 0.93 19.92
CA ARG A 518 23.01 1.20 19.91
C ARG A 518 22.23 0.32 18.94
N ASP A 519 22.93 -0.22 17.94
CA ASP A 519 22.36 -1.19 17.01
C ASP A 519 23.32 -2.34 16.69
N ARG A 520 22.82 -3.33 15.95
CA ARG A 520 23.61 -4.51 15.59
C ARG A 520 24.81 -4.18 14.70
N THR A 521 24.77 -3.08 13.95
CA THR A 521 25.88 -2.63 13.10
C THR A 521 27.01 -2.13 13.98
N GLU A 522 26.71 -1.20 14.89
CA GLU A 522 27.66 -0.73 15.90
C GLU A 522 28.17 -1.90 16.76
N TYR A 523 27.29 -2.82 17.15
CA TYR A 523 27.70 -4.03 17.87
C TYR A 523 28.69 -4.86 17.07
N GLN A 524 28.45 -5.08 15.77
CA GLN A 524 29.36 -5.85 14.92
C GLN A 524 30.69 -5.15 14.65
N GLU A 525 30.66 -3.84 14.45
CA GLU A 525 31.84 -3.03 14.12
C GLU A 525 32.71 -2.74 15.34
N GLN A 526 32.09 -2.46 16.49
CA GLN A 526 32.77 -1.93 17.65
C GLN A 526 33.03 -2.99 18.73
N ILE A 527 32.17 -4.01 18.88
CA ILE A 527 32.43 -5.10 19.83
C ILE A 527 33.43 -6.09 19.22
N PRO A 528 34.54 -6.41 19.92
CA PRO A 528 35.53 -7.35 19.42
C PRO A 528 34.96 -8.70 19.01
N GLY A 529 35.35 -9.19 17.83
CA GLY A 529 34.80 -10.41 17.23
C GLY A 529 34.90 -11.66 18.09
N TYR A 530 35.94 -11.80 18.91
CA TYR A 530 36.11 -12.92 19.84
C TYR A 530 35.06 -12.92 20.97
N LEU A 531 34.61 -11.73 21.42
CA LEU A 531 33.52 -11.63 22.40
C LEU A 531 32.17 -11.96 21.78
N ARG A 532 31.96 -11.59 20.50
CA ARG A 532 30.73 -11.91 19.77
C ARG A 532 30.60 -13.41 19.47
N ALA A 533 31.67 -14.03 19.00
CA ALA A 533 31.68 -15.44 18.59
C ALA A 533 31.53 -16.43 19.75
N ALA A 534 31.85 -16.02 20.98
CA ALA A 534 31.71 -16.85 22.18
C ALA A 534 30.25 -16.96 22.67
N THR A 535 29.38 -16.02 22.29
CA THR A 535 27.96 -16.03 22.68
C THR A 535 27.19 -17.15 21.99
N ALA A 536 26.33 -17.84 22.74
CA ALA A 536 25.48 -18.90 22.23
C ALA A 536 24.49 -18.34 21.18
N PRO A 537 24.31 -19.00 20.01
CA PRO A 537 23.40 -18.53 18.97
C PRO A 537 21.96 -18.31 19.45
N GLU A 538 21.51 -19.10 20.42
CA GLU A 538 20.17 -19.04 21.00
C GLU A 538 19.93 -17.73 21.77
N GLU A 539 20.97 -17.15 22.38
CA GLU A 539 20.87 -15.87 23.10
C GLU A 539 20.85 -14.67 22.14
N ALA A 540 21.24 -14.84 20.87
CA ALA A 540 21.26 -13.77 19.89
C ALA A 540 19.87 -13.14 19.60
N ARG A 541 18.78 -13.82 20.02
CA ARG A 541 17.42 -13.26 19.95
C ARG A 541 17.18 -12.11 20.94
N PHE A 542 17.91 -12.07 22.06
CA PHE A 542 17.80 -11.03 23.08
C PHE A 542 18.78 -9.86 22.86
N LEU A 543 19.61 -9.92 21.80
CA LEU A 543 20.57 -8.88 21.50
C LEU A 543 19.88 -7.55 21.21
N ASP A 544 18.75 -7.54 20.52
CA ASP A 544 18.03 -6.31 20.23
C ASP A 544 17.42 -5.68 21.50
N ASP A 545 17.03 -6.49 22.49
CA ASP A 545 16.58 -6.00 23.81
C ASP A 545 17.74 -5.33 24.57
N VAL A 546 18.92 -5.97 24.54
CA VAL A 546 20.16 -5.44 25.15
C VAL A 546 20.55 -4.10 24.52
N LEU A 547 20.59 -4.05 23.18
CA LEU A 547 20.96 -2.84 22.44
C LEU A 547 19.91 -1.73 22.62
N GLY A 548 18.62 -2.10 22.67
CA GLY A 548 17.54 -1.17 22.98
C GLY A 548 17.73 -0.50 24.35
N LEU A 549 18.07 -1.26 25.38
CA LEU A 549 18.38 -0.71 26.71
C LEU A 549 19.59 0.22 26.73
N ILE A 550 20.60 -0.07 25.91
CA ILE A 550 21.80 0.77 25.76
C ILE A 550 21.44 2.09 25.06
N GLY A 551 20.65 2.03 23.99
CA GLY A 551 20.18 3.19 23.24
C GLY A 551 19.33 4.16 24.08
N GLU A 552 18.56 3.65 25.04
CA GLU A 552 17.78 4.49 25.98
C GLU A 552 18.65 5.26 27.01
N HIS A 553 19.91 4.86 27.22
CA HIS A 553 20.83 5.44 28.21
C HIS A 553 21.95 6.31 27.58
N GLY A 554 21.81 6.62 26.28
CA GLY A 554 22.86 7.24 25.45
C GLY A 554 22.52 8.58 24.84
#